data_AF-A0A937Z2J3-F1
#
_entry.id   AF-A0A937Z2J3-F1
#
_cell.length_a   1.000
_cell.length_b   1.000
_cell.length_c   1.000
_cell.angle_alpha   90.00
_cell.angle_beta   90.00
_cell.angle_gamma   90.00
#
_symmetry.space_group_name_H-M   'P 1'
#
loop_
_entity.id
_entity.type
_entity.pdbx_description
1 polymer ?
#
loop_
_entity_poly.entity_id
_entity_poly.type
_entity_poly.pdbx_seq_one_letter_code
_entity_poly.pdbx_strand_id
1 'polypeptide(L)' 'MDWVEVGFATKPADLEGFAQEVYRFCPDIVDQGTGSVSGLEDEVGKTQTLFLWWD' A
#
# COMPACT_ATOMS: atom_id res chain seq x y z
N MET A 1 -5.80 9.35 -15.32
CA MET A 1 -5.40 8.35 -14.33
C MET A 1 -6.33 8.48 -13.15
N ASP A 2 -7.03 7.40 -12.85
CA ASP A 2 -7.89 7.31 -11.68
C ASP A 2 -7.05 6.77 -10.52
N TRP A 3 -7.16 7.42 -9.37
CA TRP A 3 -6.40 7.07 -8.17
C TRP A 3 -7.28 7.22 -6.94
N VAL A 4 -6.85 6.57 -5.85
CA VAL A 4 -7.51 6.68 -4.54
C VAL A 4 -6.45 6.82 -3.45
N GLU A 5 -6.73 7.69 -2.48
CA GLU A 5 -5.96 7.82 -1.24
C GLU A 5 -6.83 7.38 -0.07
N VAL A 6 -6.25 6.58 0.82
CA VAL A 6 -6.91 6.04 2.00
C VAL A 6 -6.08 6.40 3.23
N GLY A 7 -6.70 7.11 4.18
CA GLY A 7 -6.13 7.35 5.50
C GLY A 7 -6.65 6.34 6.53
N PHE A 8 -5.74 5.68 7.25
CA PHE A 8 -6.10 4.72 8.29
C PHE A 8 -6.32 5.40 9.63
N ALA A 9 -7.55 5.36 10.15
CA ALA A 9 -7.85 5.76 11.52
C ALA A 9 -7.17 4.84 12.56
N THR A 10 -6.94 3.58 12.21
CA THR A 10 -6.18 2.61 13.00
C THR A 10 -5.40 1.72 12.04
N LYS A 11 -4.14 1.42 12.37
CA LYS A 11 -3.26 0.62 11.52
C LYS A 11 -3.80 -0.81 11.36
N PRO A 12 -3.59 -1.44 10.17
CA PRO A 12 -3.76 -2.88 10.04
C PRO A 12 -2.92 -3.61 11.10
N ALA A 13 -3.51 -4.63 11.74
CA ALA A 13 -2.82 -5.39 12.78
C ALA A 13 -1.71 -6.30 12.20
N ASP A 14 -1.92 -6.79 10.97
CA ASP A 14 -0.96 -7.56 10.18
C ASP A 14 -0.60 -6.74 8.94
N LEU A 15 0.50 -5.98 9.04
CA LEU A 15 0.96 -5.12 7.94
C LEU A 15 1.56 -5.94 6.79
N GLU A 16 2.23 -7.05 7.08
CA GLU A 16 2.79 -7.93 6.06
C GLU A 16 1.67 -8.55 5.21
N GLY A 17 0.68 -9.17 5.85
CA GLY A 17 -0.49 -9.74 5.17
C GLY A 17 -1.27 -8.68 4.39
N PHE A 18 -1.48 -7.51 5.00
CA PHE A 18 -2.14 -6.39 4.34
C PHE A 18 -1.38 -5.93 3.08
N ALA A 19 -0.06 -5.75 3.16
CA ALA A 19 0.76 -5.33 2.02
C ALA A 19 0.72 -6.36 0.89
N GLN A 20 0.71 -7.67 1.20
CA GLN A 20 0.55 -8.72 0.20
C GLN A 20 -0.81 -8.67 -0.51
N GLU A 21 -1.89 -8.43 0.23
CA GLU A 21 -3.24 -8.29 -0.35
C GLU A 21 -3.36 -7.05 -1.22
N VAL A 22 -2.83 -5.91 -0.76
CA VAL A 22 -2.80 -4.67 -1.54
C VAL A 22 -1.99 -4.85 -2.82
N TYR A 23 -0.83 -5.50 -2.76
CA TYR A 23 -0.03 -5.78 -3.95
C TYR A 23 -0.78 -6.65 -4.97
N ARG A 24 -1.52 -7.67 -4.50
CA ARG A 24 -2.36 -8.50 -5.39
C ARG A 24 -3.50 -7.70 -6.04
N PHE A 25 -4.04 -6.72 -5.34
CA PHE A 25 -5.13 -5.86 -5.83
C PHE A 25 -4.65 -4.75 -6.77
N CYS A 26 -3.48 -4.19 -6.49
CA CYS A 26 -2.89 -3.06 -7.19
C CYS A 26 -1.37 -3.25 -7.28
N PRO A 27 -0.85 -4.02 -8.26
CA PRO A 27 0.58 -4.28 -8.35
C PRO A 27 1.43 -3.01 -8.51
N ASP A 28 0.89 -1.99 -9.19
CA ASP A 28 1.59 -0.74 -9.50
C ASP A 28 2.07 0.04 -8.28
N ILE A 29 1.38 -0.08 -7.13
CA ILE A 29 1.82 0.56 -5.89
C ILE A 29 3.20 0.06 -5.45
N VAL A 30 3.56 -1.16 -5.84
CA VAL A 30 4.87 -1.75 -5.59
C VAL A 30 5.76 -1.64 -6.82
N ASP A 31 5.29 -2.11 -7.98
CA ASP A 31 6.10 -2.24 -9.19
C ASP A 31 6.55 -0.87 -9.74
N GLN A 32 5.74 0.17 -9.53
CA GLN A 32 6.01 1.54 -9.96
C GLN A 32 6.20 2.51 -8.77
N GLY A 33 5.83 2.09 -7.56
CA GLY A 33 5.89 2.90 -6.34
C GLY A 33 7.00 2.46 -5.39
N THR A 34 6.62 1.73 -4.34
CA THR A 34 7.48 1.41 -3.18
C THR A 34 8.65 0.49 -3.51
N GLY A 35 8.64 -0.16 -4.67
CA GLY A 35 9.69 -1.04 -5.17
C GLY A 35 9.73 -2.43 -4.52
N SER A 36 9.02 -2.65 -3.41
CA SER A 36 8.83 -3.98 -2.81
C SER A 36 7.64 -4.02 -1.86
N VAL A 37 7.08 -5.22 -1.62
CA VAL A 37 5.99 -5.41 -0.64
C VAL A 37 6.42 -5.00 0.78
N SER A 38 7.67 -5.28 1.17
CA SER A 38 8.22 -4.81 2.46
C SER A 38 8.32 -3.28 2.51
N GLY A 39 8.67 -2.63 1.39
CA GLY A 39 8.65 -1.16 1.30
C GLY A 39 7.25 -0.58 1.48
N LEU A 40 6.22 -1.26 0.95
CA LEU A 40 4.82 -0.88 1.16
C LEU A 40 4.38 -1.01 2.62
N GLU A 41 4.72 -2.12 3.27
CA GLU A 41 4.48 -2.29 4.72
C GLU A 41 5.13 -1.14 5.53
N ASP A 42 6.39 -0.85 5.23
CA ASP A 42 7.15 0.21 5.89
C ASP A 42 6.51 1.59 5.72
N GLU A 43 6.03 1.89 4.51
CA GLU A 43 5.36 3.14 4.20
C GLU A 43 4.04 3.27 4.95
N VAL A 44 3.13 2.29 4.79
CA VAL A 44 1.82 2.28 5.46
C VAL A 44 1.99 2.33 6.99
N GLY A 45 2.99 1.63 7.52
CA GLY A 45 3.33 1.63 8.94
C GLY A 45 3.78 2.99 9.47
N LYS A 46 4.51 3.78 8.66
CA LYS A 46 5.03 5.11 9.02
C LYS A 46 4.00 6.22 8.80
N THR A 47 3.29 6.19 7.67
CA THR A 47 2.43 7.30 7.22
C THR A 47 0.98 7.14 7.66
N GLN A 48 0.52 5.91 7.91
CA GLN A 48 -0.91 5.58 8.03
C GLN A 48 -1.74 6.00 6.82
N THR A 49 -1.12 6.04 5.64
CA THR A 49 -1.78 6.35 4.38
C THR A 49 -1.46 5.26 3.36
N LEU A 50 -2.42 4.96 2.50
CA LEU A 50 -2.25 4.15 1.31
C LEU A 50 -2.67 4.96 0.08
N PHE A 51 -1.83 4.98 -0.94
CA PHE A 51 -2.13 5.58 -2.23
C PHE A 51 -2.20 4.46 -3.27
N LEU A 52 -3.21 4.44 -4.14
CA LEU A 52 -3.38 3.40 -5.17
C LEU A 52 -3.69 4.06 -6.51
N TRP A 53 -3.09 3.53 -7.57
CA TRP A 53 -3.34 3.91 -8.95
C TRP A 53 -3.12 2.71 -9.86
N TRP A 54 -3.71 2.75 -11.04
CA TRP A 54 -3.51 1.74 -12.08
C TRP A 54 -3.24 2.46 -13.40
N ASP A 55 -2.12 2.15 -14.03
CA ASP A 55 -1.72 2.68 -15.35
C ASP A 55 -1.44 1.57 -16.36
#